data_AF-A0A645IYW9-F1
#
_entry.id   AF-A0A645IYW9-F1
#
_cell.length_a   1.000
_cell.length_b   1.000
_cell.length_c   1.000
_cell.angle_alpha   90.00
_cell.angle_beta   90.00
_cell.angle_gamma   90.00
#
_symmetry.space_group_name_H-M   'P 1'
#
loop_
_entity.id
_entity.type
_entity.pdbx_description
1 polymer ?
#
loop_
_entity_poly.entity_id
_entity_poly.type
_entity_poly.pdbx_seq_one_letter_code
_entity_poly.pdbx_strand_id
1 'polypeptide(L)'
;MAQTDQMLEILAGVRSCQNRPFKDLERAVLEHVAVVSGCICILVAWDDERKEFVRKLRLLNIPLLVFVIVEDERHAKLDPGPMRDDPERFRVIPAGHAEAALAQL
;
A
#
# COMPACT_ATOMS: atom_id res chain seq x y z
N MET A 1 -16.00 21.81 -11.54
CA MET A 1 -14.85 21.05 -12.08
C MET A 1 -13.59 21.63 -11.44
N ALA A 2 -13.37 21.37 -10.14
CA ALA A 2 -12.25 21.99 -9.40
C ALA A 2 -11.73 21.12 -8.23
N GLN A 3 -12.32 19.94 -8.01
CA GLN A 3 -11.97 19.08 -6.88
C GLN A 3 -10.98 17.98 -7.26
N THR A 4 -10.97 17.54 -8.52
CA THR A 4 -10.04 16.52 -9.01
C THR A 4 -8.61 17.06 -9.16
N ASP A 5 -8.47 18.35 -9.45
CA ASP A 5 -7.17 19.01 -9.70
C ASP A 5 -6.36 19.18 -8.40
N GLN A 6 -7.00 19.61 -7.30
CA GLN A 6 -6.37 19.68 -5.98
C GLN A 6 -5.92 18.31 -5.44
N MET A 7 -6.60 17.22 -5.83
CA MET A 7 -6.21 15.88 -5.38
C MET A 7 -4.95 15.38 -6.10
N LEU A 8 -4.70 15.83 -7.33
CA LEU A 8 -3.49 15.51 -8.10
C LEU A 8 -2.26 16.31 -7.64
N GLU A 9 -2.42 17.58 -7.25
CA GLU A 9 -1.33 18.38 -6.67
C GLU A 9 -0.81 17.78 -5.35
N ILE A 10 -1.68 17.23 -4.50
CA ILE A 10 -1.28 16.66 -3.21
C ILE A 10 -0.46 15.38 -3.39
N LEU A 11 -0.80 14.54 -4.39
CA LEU A 11 -0.05 13.33 -4.70
C LEU A 11 1.31 13.66 -5.34
N ALA A 12 1.40 14.73 -6.14
CA ALA A 12 2.65 15.23 -6.70
C ALA A 12 3.61 15.80 -5.63
N GLY A 13 3.10 16.14 -4.44
CA GLY A 13 3.88 16.57 -3.28
C GLY A 13 4.43 15.45 -2.40
N VAL A 14 4.06 14.18 -2.66
CA VAL A 14 4.51 13.03 -1.86
C VAL A 14 5.99 12.76 -2.15
N ARG A 15 6.86 13.37 -1.34
CA ARG A 15 8.27 13.03 -1.35
C ARG A 15 8.46 11.63 -0.79
N SER A 16 9.05 10.75 -1.58
CA SER A 16 9.51 9.44 -1.13
C SER A 16 10.37 9.59 0.13
N CYS A 17 9.92 9.06 1.27
CA CYS A 17 10.78 8.93 2.44
C CYS A 17 11.74 7.76 2.23
N GLN A 18 12.91 8.03 1.68
CA GLN A 18 13.93 7.01 1.40
C GLN A 18 14.81 6.67 2.61
N ASN A 19 14.83 7.53 3.63
CA ASN A 19 15.83 7.48 4.71
C ASN A 19 15.24 7.34 6.12
N ARG A 20 13.98 6.92 6.24
CA ARG A 20 13.31 6.65 7.53
C ARG A 20 12.86 5.19 7.60
N PRO A 21 12.96 4.53 8.77
CA PRO A 21 12.49 3.16 8.92
C PRO A 21 10.97 3.10 8.74
N PHE A 22 10.49 1.96 8.23
CA PHE A 22 9.06 1.74 7.98
C PHE A 22 8.21 1.89 9.27
N LYS A 23 8.80 1.64 10.44
CA LYS A 23 8.16 1.87 11.74
C LYS A 23 7.70 3.31 11.98
N ASP A 24 8.39 4.31 11.41
CA ASP A 24 7.93 5.71 11.50
C ASP A 24 6.67 5.94 10.64
N LEU A 25 6.57 5.27 9.48
CA LEU A 25 5.36 5.28 8.65
C LEU A 25 4.20 4.61 9.38
N GLU A 26 4.44 3.43 9.97
CA GLU A 26 3.43 2.72 10.76
C GLU A 26 2.84 3.63 11.84
N ARG A 27 3.69 4.31 12.63
CA ARG A 27 3.21 5.20 13.70
C ARG A 27 2.37 6.35 13.14
N ALA A 28 2.86 7.02 12.09
CA ALA A 28 2.15 8.15 11.50
C ALA A 28 0.76 7.76 10.95
N VAL A 29 0.64 6.59 10.31
CA VAL A 29 -0.64 6.07 9.78
C VAL A 29 -1.57 5.70 10.93
N LEU A 30 -1.06 5.01 11.96
CA LEU A 30 -1.86 4.62 13.13
C LEU A 30 -2.37 5.83 13.92
N GLU A 31 -1.60 6.92 14.01
CA GLU A 31 -2.03 8.17 14.67
C GLU A 31 -3.22 8.84 13.96
N HIS A 32 -3.35 8.67 12.65
CA HIS A 32 -4.43 9.28 11.85
C HIS A 32 -5.56 8.30 11.51
N VAL A 33 -5.50 7.08 12.04
CA VAL A 33 -6.38 5.98 11.62
C VAL A 33 -7.87 6.27 11.83
N ALA A 34 -8.20 7.05 12.86
CA ALA A 34 -9.56 7.39 13.23
C ALA A 34 -10.29 8.29 12.20
N VAL A 35 -9.55 8.95 11.31
CA VAL A 35 -10.11 9.82 10.27
C VAL A 35 -9.97 9.24 8.86
N VAL A 36 -9.48 8.01 8.73
CA VAL A 36 -9.22 7.35 7.45
C VAL A 36 -10.36 6.40 7.09
N SER A 37 -10.97 6.59 5.91
CA SER A 37 -12.03 5.73 5.39
C SER A 37 -11.52 4.47 4.67
N GLY A 38 -10.23 4.44 4.32
CA GLY A 38 -9.55 3.33 3.66
C GLY A 38 -8.08 3.64 3.42
N CYS A 39 -7.25 2.61 3.25
CA CYS A 39 -5.82 2.77 3.01
C CYS A 39 -5.37 1.97 1.79
N ILE A 40 -4.63 2.63 0.90
CA ILE A 40 -3.97 1.99 -0.24
C ILE A 40 -2.49 1.85 0.12
N CYS A 41 -2.00 0.61 0.22
CA CYS A 41 -0.61 0.31 0.55
C CYS A 41 0.13 -0.11 -0.72
N ILE A 42 1.10 0.68 -1.15
CA ILE A 42 2.00 0.33 -2.26
C ILE A 42 3.37 0.03 -1.65
N LEU A 43 3.78 -1.24 -1.72
CA LEU A 43 4.93 -1.77 -1.00
C LEU A 43 5.91 -2.39 -2.00
N VAL A 44 7.21 -2.13 -1.84
CA VAL A 44 8.26 -2.73 -2.68
C VAL A 44 8.83 -4.04 -2.11
N ALA A 45 8.30 -4.47 -0.97
CA ALA A 45 8.67 -5.71 -0.28
C ALA A 45 7.49 -6.23 0.55
N TRP A 46 7.48 -7.54 0.80
CA TRP A 46 6.45 -8.24 1.56
C TRP A 46 7.04 -9.16 2.64
N ASP A 47 7.92 -8.58 3.45
CA ASP A 47 8.49 -9.17 4.66
C ASP A 47 7.57 -9.02 5.88
N ASP A 48 7.95 -9.64 6.99
CA ASP A 48 7.15 -9.72 8.23
C ASP A 48 6.78 -8.34 8.78
N GLU A 49 7.63 -7.32 8.65
CA GLU A 49 7.33 -5.98 9.15
C GLU A 49 6.13 -5.35 8.39
N ARG A 50 6.10 -5.50 7.05
CA ARG A 50 4.97 -5.01 6.23
C ARG A 50 3.71 -5.83 6.47
N LYS A 51 3.84 -7.15 6.65
CA LYS A 51 2.70 -8.03 6.98
C LYS A 51 2.08 -7.64 8.31
N GLU A 52 2.88 -7.39 9.35
CA GLU A 52 2.39 -6.96 10.65
C GLU A 52 1.68 -5.60 10.60
N PHE A 53 2.19 -4.66 9.79
CA PHE A 53 1.50 -3.39 9.54
C PHE A 53 0.12 -3.58 8.90
N VAL A 54 0.03 -4.37 7.83
CA VAL A 54 -1.25 -4.67 7.17
C VAL A 54 -2.21 -5.38 8.14
N ARG A 55 -1.70 -6.33 8.94
CA ARG A 55 -2.47 -7.01 9.99
C ARG A 55 -3.07 -6.01 11.00
N LYS A 56 -2.27 -5.06 11.49
CA LYS A 56 -2.75 -4.02 12.44
C LYS A 56 -3.86 -3.18 11.82
N LEU A 57 -3.70 -2.73 10.58
CA LEU A 57 -4.74 -1.94 9.91
C LEU A 57 -6.03 -2.74 9.66
N ARG A 58 -5.93 -4.03 9.33
CA ARG A 58 -7.09 -4.92 9.22
C ARG A 58 -7.82 -5.09 10.54
N LEU A 59 -7.09 -5.26 11.65
CA LEU A 59 -7.69 -5.36 13.00
C LEU A 59 -8.44 -4.08 13.40
N LEU A 60 -8.06 -2.94 12.83
CA LEU A 60 -8.75 -1.66 13.01
C LEU A 60 -9.95 -1.48 12.06
N ASN A 61 -10.35 -2.54 11.33
CA ASN A 61 -11.46 -2.55 10.36
C ASN A 61 -11.33 -1.53 9.23
N ILE A 62 -10.10 -1.16 8.85
CA ILE A 62 -9.89 -0.26 7.72
C ILE A 62 -9.96 -1.08 6.42
N PRO A 63 -10.73 -0.62 5.42
CA PRO A 63 -10.65 -1.17 4.07
C PRO A 63 -9.24 -0.98 3.49
N LEU A 64 -8.55 -2.07 3.20
CA LEU A 64 -7.19 -2.06 2.64
C LEU A 64 -7.17 -2.49 1.19
N LEU A 65 -6.32 -1.84 0.39
CA LEU A 65 -5.94 -2.27 -0.94
C LEU A 65 -4.40 -2.32 -0.99
N VAL A 66 -3.84 -3.51 -1.19
CA VAL A 66 -2.40 -3.75 -1.07
C VAL A 66 -1.81 -4.13 -2.42
N PHE A 67 -0.82 -3.36 -2.85
CA PHE A 67 0.00 -3.62 -4.02
C PHE A 67 1.42 -3.93 -3.58
N VAL A 68 1.93 -5.09 -3.99
CA VAL A 68 3.34 -5.44 -3.78
C VAL A 68 4.07 -5.37 -5.11
N ILE A 69 4.97 -4.40 -5.23
CA ILE A 69 5.83 -4.24 -6.39
C ILE A 69 7.05 -5.16 -6.22
N VAL A 70 7.26 -6.04 -7.19
CA VAL A 70 8.38 -7.00 -7.20
C VAL A 70 9.26 -6.79 -8.42
N GLU A 71 10.58 -6.96 -8.28
CA GLU A 71 11.51 -6.76 -9.41
C GLU A 71 11.41 -7.85 -10.48
N ASP A 72 10.99 -9.06 -10.12
CA ASP A 72 11.00 -10.22 -11.02
C ASP A 72 9.68 -11.01 -10.88
N GLU A 73 9.15 -11.50 -12.01
CA GLU A 73 7.92 -12.30 -12.06
C GLU A 73 8.02 -13.59 -11.23
N ARG A 74 9.23 -14.10 -10.94
CA ARG A 74 9.43 -15.24 -10.02
C ARG A 74 9.03 -14.92 -8.59
N HIS A 75 9.05 -13.64 -8.20
CA HIS A 75 8.55 -13.17 -6.92
C HIS A 75 7.03 -12.91 -6.94
N ALA A 76 6.32 -13.20 -8.04
CA ALA A 76 4.85 -13.05 -8.10
C ALA A 76 4.10 -14.05 -7.20
N LYS A 77 4.75 -15.14 -6.77
CA LYS A 77 4.20 -16.13 -5.82
C LYS A 77 4.49 -15.78 -4.36
N LEU A 78 4.14 -14.56 -3.95
CA LEU A 78 4.19 -14.20 -2.53
C LEU A 78 3.00 -14.82 -1.79
N ASP A 79 3.25 -15.36 -0.60
CA ASP A 79 2.16 -15.71 0.31
C ASP A 79 1.43 -14.43 0.75
N PRO A 80 0.11 -14.30 0.53
CA PRO A 80 -0.63 -13.09 0.86
C PRO A 80 -0.72 -12.82 2.37
N GLY A 81 -0.35 -13.79 3.21
CA GLY A 81 -0.30 -13.67 4.67
C GLY A 81 -1.58 -13.07 5.26
N PRO A 82 -1.53 -11.86 5.85
CA PRO A 82 -2.69 -11.21 6.44
C PRO A 82 -3.79 -10.84 5.43
N MET A 83 -3.54 -10.91 4.13
CA MET A 83 -4.53 -10.64 3.07
C MET A 83 -5.14 -11.91 2.47
N ARG A 84 -4.88 -13.10 3.05
CA ARG A 84 -5.37 -14.38 2.52
C ARG A 84 -6.90 -14.46 2.41
N ASP A 85 -7.61 -13.77 3.31
CA ASP A 85 -9.08 -13.75 3.31
C ASP A 85 -9.69 -12.76 2.29
N ASP A 86 -8.88 -11.85 1.73
CA ASP A 86 -9.30 -10.82 0.76
C ASP A 86 -8.35 -10.79 -0.46
N PRO A 87 -8.32 -11.86 -1.28
CA PRO A 87 -7.37 -11.98 -2.39
C PRO A 87 -7.58 -10.93 -3.48
N GLU A 88 -8.80 -10.41 -3.67
CA GLU A 88 -9.09 -9.38 -4.69
C GLU A 88 -8.44 -8.03 -4.38
N ARG A 89 -8.12 -7.80 -3.10
CA ARG A 89 -7.52 -6.57 -2.58
C ARG A 89 -6.01 -6.69 -2.38
N PHE A 90 -5.40 -7.80 -2.80
CA PHE A 90 -3.96 -8.02 -2.77
C PHE A 90 -3.45 -8.33 -4.18
N ARG A 91 -2.62 -7.44 -4.73
CA ARG A 91 -2.05 -7.60 -6.07
C ARG A 91 -0.55 -7.51 -6.02
N VAL A 92 0.12 -8.52 -6.59
CA VAL A 92 1.56 -8.48 -6.81
C VAL A 92 1.81 -8.00 -8.24
N ILE A 93 2.59 -6.94 -8.39
CA ILE A 93 2.84 -6.29 -9.69
C ILE A 93 4.35 -6.27 -9.95
N PRO A 94 4.81 -6.73 -11.13
CA PRO A 94 6.20 -6.54 -11.53
C PRO A 94 6.54 -5.05 -11.65
N ALA A 95 7.74 -4.62 -11.24
CA ALA A 95 8.14 -3.21 -11.25
C ALA A 95 7.97 -2.54 -12.62
N GLY A 96 8.24 -3.27 -13.71
CA GLY A 96 8.02 -2.79 -15.09
C GLY A 96 6.56 -2.57 -15.50
N HIS A 97 5.59 -3.04 -14.68
CA HIS A 97 4.16 -2.95 -14.93
C HIS A 97 3.42 -2.13 -13.85
N ALA A 98 4.14 -1.49 -12.92
CA ALA A 98 3.52 -0.74 -11.83
C ALA A 98 2.57 0.35 -12.33
N GLU A 99 3.00 1.16 -13.30
CA GLU A 99 2.18 2.22 -13.88
C GLU A 99 0.91 1.68 -14.56
N ALA A 100 1.05 0.67 -15.41
CA ALA A 100 -0.07 0.04 -16.12
C ALA A 100 -1.09 -0.62 -15.17
N ALA A 101 -0.63 -1.16 -14.04
CA ALA A 101 -1.50 -1.77 -13.05
C ALA A 101 -2.21 -0.74 -12.17
N LEU A 102 -1.56 0.38 -11.84
CA LEU A 102 -2.20 1.48 -11.12
C LEU A 102 -3.19 2.25 -12.01
N ALA A 103 -2.96 2.34 -13.32
CA ALA A 103 -3.87 2.99 -14.27
C ALA A 103 -5.21 2.24 -14.47
N GLN A 104 -5.30 0.99 -13.99
CA GLN A 104 -6.49 0.12 -14.11
C GLN A 104 -7.29 0.01 -12.80
N LEU A 105 -7.01 0.88 -11.83
CA LEU A 105 -7.77 1.01 -10.57
C LEU A 105 -8.93 1.98 -10.74
#